data_AF-R8YI30-F1
#
_entry.id   AF-R8YI30-F1
#
_cell.length_a   1.000
_cell.length_b   1.000
_cell.length_c   1.000
_cell.angle_alpha   90.00
_cell.angle_beta   90.00
_cell.angle_gamma   90.00
#
_symmetry.space_group_name_H-M   'P 1'
#
loop_
_entity.id
_entity.type
_entity.pdbx_description
1 polymer ?
#
loop_
_entity_poly.entity_id
_entity_poly.type
_entity_poly.pdbx_seq_one_letter_code
_entity_poly.pdbx_strand_id
1 'polypeptide(L)' 'MIQIYSSKTRTFTVIGKNRTQVFSNVSLHETEALLFKAKLKDSIWRF' A
#
# COMPACT_ATOMS: atom_id res chain seq x y z
N MET A 1 10.77 0.99 -0.13
CA MET A 1 9.31 0.75 -0.07
C MET A 1 9.00 -0.34 -1.06
N ILE A 2 8.50 -1.48 -0.59
CA ILE A 2 8.19 -2.65 -1.42
C ILE A 2 6.67 -2.71 -1.61
N GLN A 3 6.23 -3.07 -2.82
CA GLN A 3 4.81 -3.18 -3.15
C GLN A 3 4.56 -4.58 -3.72
N ILE A 4 3.56 -5.26 -3.19
CA ILE A 4 3.20 -6.61 -3.59
C ILE A 4 1.70 -6.61 -3.89
N TYR A 5 1.33 -6.85 -5.14
CA TYR A 5 -0.06 -7.02 -5.53
C TYR A 5 -0.33 -8.49 -5.86
N SER A 6 -1.36 -9.05 -5.23
CA SER A 6 -1.88 -10.38 -5.52
C SER A 6 -3.21 -10.26 -6.24
N SER A 7 -3.24 -10.59 -7.53
CA SER A 7 -4.47 -10.57 -8.34
C SER A 7 -5.47 -11.65 -7.90
N LYS A 8 -4.99 -12.81 -7.44
CA LYS A 8 -5.83 -13.94 -6.98
C LYS A 8 -6.68 -13.57 -5.76
N THR A 9 -6.10 -12.83 -4.82
CA THR A 9 -6.73 -12.46 -3.55
C THR A 9 -7.13 -10.98 -3.51
N ARG A 10 -6.96 -10.25 -4.63
CA ARG A 10 -7.15 -8.80 -4.76
C ARG A 10 -6.54 -8.04 -3.59
N THR A 11 -5.32 -8.39 -3.24
CA THR A 11 -4.64 -7.86 -2.04
C THR A 11 -3.44 -7.04 -2.46
N PHE A 12 -3.38 -5.81 -1.98
CA PHE A 12 -2.26 -4.91 -2.20
C PHE A 12 -1.53 -4.68 -0.89
N THR A 13 -0.30 -5.16 -0.81
CA THR A 13 0.57 -5.02 0.35
C THR A 13 1.65 -4.00 0.07
N VAL A 14 1.77 -3.03 0.95
CA VAL A 14 2.72 -1.93 0.88
C VAL A 14 3.60 -1.96 2.10
N ILE A 15 4.87 -2.29 1.92
CA ILE A 15 5.87 -2.36 2.98
C ILE A 15 6.68 -1.05 2.93
N GLY A 16 6.39 -0.15 3.86
CA GLY A 16 7.11 1.08 4.13
C GLY A 16 8.37 0.84 4.97
N LYS A 17 9.06 1.91 5.38
CA LYS A 17 10.32 1.78 6.14
C LYS A 17 10.08 1.28 7.57
N ASN A 18 8.96 1.69 8.17
CA ASN A 18 8.62 1.37 9.56
C ASN A 18 7.31 0.56 9.70
N ARG A 19 6.57 0.31 8.61
CA ARG A 19 5.27 -0.37 8.69
C ARG A 19 4.86 -1.08 7.39
N THR A 20 4.14 -2.18 7.56
CA THR A 20 3.42 -2.87 6.48
C THR A 20 1.95 -2.49 6.50
N GLN A 21 1.42 -2.04 5.36
CA GLN A 21 0.00 -1.77 5.13
C GLN A 21 -0.55 -2.81 4.15
N VAL A 22 -1.60 -3.51 4.55
CA VAL A 22 -2.28 -4.51 3.73
C VAL A 22 -3.65 -3.98 3.39
N PHE A 23 -3.95 -3.91 2.10
CA PHE A 23 -5.25 -3.51 1.56
C PHE A 23 -5.88 -4.72 0.87
N SER A 24 -7.09 -5.10 1.28
CA SER A 24 -7.84 -6.22 0.70
C SER A 24 -8.96 -5.73 -0.22
N ASN A 25 -9.36 -6.59 -1.16
CA ASN A 25 -10.39 -6.33 -2.18
C ASN A 25 -10.10 -5.08 -3.04
N VAL A 26 -8.85 -4.93 -3.46
CA VAL A 26 -8.36 -3.78 -4.22
C VAL A 26 -8.30 -4.11 -5.70
N SER A 27 -8.81 -3.20 -6.54
CA SER A 27 -8.66 -3.30 -7.99
C SER A 27 -7.34 -2.70 -8.47
N LEU A 28 -6.84 -3.15 -9.62
CA LEU A 28 -5.56 -2.68 -10.20
C LEU A 28 -5.53 -1.17 -10.50
N HIS A 29 -6.71 -0.55 -10.67
CA HIS A 29 -6.83 0.89 -10.88
C HIS A 29 -6.73 1.69 -9.56
N GLU A 30 -7.00 1.04 -8.43
CA GLU A 30 -7.00 1.68 -7.11
C GLU A 30 -5.63 1.60 -6.42
N THR A 31 -4.74 0.71 -6.89
CA THR A 31 -3.42 0.49 -6.29
C THR A 31 -2.55 1.73 -6.31
N GLU A 32 -2.62 2.59 -7.34
CA GLU A 32 -1.83 3.82 -7.40
C GLU A 32 -2.29 4.85 -6.35
N ALA A 33 -3.61 5.03 -6.18
CA ALA A 33 -4.16 5.92 -5.18
C ALA A 33 -3.86 5.42 -3.75
N LEU A 34 -3.94 4.11 -3.51
CA LEU A 34 -3.59 3.50 -2.23
C LEU A 34 -2.10 3.59 -1.94
N LEU A 35 -1.25 3.45 -2.96
CA LEU A 35 0.18 3.64 -2.84
C LEU A 35 0.51 5.08 -2.42
N PHE A 36 -0.13 6.07 -3.06
CA PHE A 36 0.05 7.47 -2.72
C PHE A 36 -0.37 7.76 -1.27
N LYS A 37 -1.54 7.24 -0.84
CA LYS A 37 -1.99 7.32 0.55
C LYS A 37 -1.02 6.65 1.52
N ALA A 38 -0.50 5.48 1.17
CA ALA A 38 0.43 4.74 2.00
C ALA A 38 1.77 5.50 2.16
N LYS A 39 2.27 6.14 1.09
CA LYS A 39 3.44 7.02 1.12
C LYS A 39 3.22 8.25 1.99
N LEU A 40 2.08 8.92 1.85
CA LEU A 40 1.73 10.07 2.69
C LEU A 40 1.67 9.69 4.16
N LYS A 41 1.02 8.57 4.51
CA LYS A 41 1.05 8.05 5.88
C LYS A 41 2.49 7.74 6.33
N ASP A 42 3.29 7.05 5.53
CA ASP A 42 4.68 6.76 5.94
C ASP A 42 5.51 8.05 6.16
N SER A 43 5.21 9.12 5.40
CA SER A 43 5.90 10.41 5.49
C SER A 43 5.41 11.31 6.63
N ILE A 44 4.11 11.33 6.93
CA ILE A 44 3.52 12.16 8.01
C ILE A 44 3.97 11.64 9.37
N TRP A 45 4.07 10.33 9.54
CA TRP A 45 4.40 9.70 10.82
C TRP A 45 5.90 9.71 11.16
N ARG A 46 6.74 10.39 10.35
CA ARG A 46 8.15 10.67 10.67
C ARG A 46 8.34 11.93 11.54
N PHE A 47 7.25 12.60 11.93
CA PHE A 47 7.23 13.73 12.87
C PHE A 47 6.61 13.34 14.20
#